data_AF-A0AAP2DTU0-F1
#
_entry.id   AF-A0AAP2DTU0-F1
#
_cell.length_a   1.000
_cell.length_b   1.000
_cell.length_c   1.000
_cell.angle_alpha   90.00
_cell.angle_beta   90.00
_cell.angle_gamma   90.00
#
_symmetry.space_group_name_H-M   'P 1'
#
loop_
_entity.id
_entity.type
_entity.pdbx_description
1 polymer ?
#
loop_
_entity_poly.entity_id
_entity_poly.type
_entity_poly.pdbx_seq_one_letter_code
_entity_poly.pdbx_strand_id
1 'polypeptide(L)'
;MDKTKFGNMLGEKLKELREAKGLVQRQVAAGLEVDTAYISKMESNEKPVSRNHLKKLALMLNITEDELLILWLADKVYDVVKEESVGIQSIEVVYTFMKKKRK
;
A
#
# COMPACT_ATOMS: atom_id res chain seq x y z
N MET A 1 18.07 9.42 -17.53
CA MET A 1 17.69 8.30 -16.65
C MET A 1 17.71 8.83 -15.24
N ASP A 2 16.75 8.42 -14.43
CA ASP A 2 16.41 8.92 -13.09
C ASP A 2 15.30 9.99 -13.06
N LYS A 3 14.10 9.50 -12.75
CA LYS A 3 12.93 10.21 -12.26
C LYS A 3 12.32 9.28 -11.22
N THR A 4 12.65 9.48 -9.96
CA THR A 4 11.75 9.22 -8.84
C THR A 4 11.10 7.82 -8.81
N LYS A 5 11.89 6.79 -8.51
CA LYS A 5 11.35 5.48 -8.05
C LYS A 5 10.91 5.58 -6.58
N PHE A 6 9.95 6.44 -6.26
CA PHE A 6 9.12 6.24 -5.07
C PHE A 6 7.91 5.43 -5.54
N GLY A 7 8.12 4.12 -5.72
CA GLY A 7 7.02 3.19 -5.95
C GLY A 7 6.16 3.12 -4.69
N ASN A 8 4.84 3.08 -4.86
CA ASN A 8 3.85 3.05 -3.78
C ASN A 8 4.28 2.17 -2.60
N MET A 9 4.04 2.70 -1.40
CA MET A 9 4.57 2.19 -0.14
C MET A 9 4.05 0.78 0.16
N LEU A 10 2.83 0.46 -0.30
CA LEU A 10 2.21 -0.82 -0.03
C LEU A 10 2.71 -1.96 -0.93
N GLY A 11 2.81 -1.76 -2.26
CA GLY A 11 3.17 -2.84 -3.17
C GLY A 11 4.59 -3.35 -2.95
N GLU A 12 5.54 -2.44 -2.73
CA GLU A 12 6.92 -2.77 -2.36
C GLU A 12 6.96 -3.52 -1.02
N LYS A 13 6.22 -3.04 -0.01
CA LYS A 13 6.14 -3.70 1.29
C LYS A 13 5.58 -5.12 1.20
N LEU A 14 4.54 -5.33 0.38
CA LEU A 14 3.95 -6.65 0.16
C LEU A 14 4.94 -7.60 -0.52
N LYS A 15 5.74 -7.12 -1.46
CA LYS A 15 6.81 -7.90 -2.09
C LYS A 15 7.86 -8.34 -1.07
N GLU A 16 8.35 -7.40 -0.26
CA GLU A 16 9.34 -7.68 0.78
C GLU A 16 8.84 -8.75 1.76
N LEU A 17 7.61 -8.58 2.27
CA LEU A 17 7.02 -9.52 3.21
C LEU A 17 6.79 -10.90 2.58
N ARG A 18 6.34 -10.94 1.32
CA ARG A 18 6.16 -12.20 0.56
C ARG A 18 7.50 -12.93 0.45
N GLU A 19 8.56 -12.23 0.06
CA GLU A 19 9.90 -12.81 -0.13
C GLU A 19 10.51 -13.27 1.19
N ALA A 20 10.34 -12.49 2.27
CA ALA A 20 10.75 -12.88 3.61
C ALA A 20 10.03 -14.14 4.13
N LYS A 21 8.80 -14.40 3.67
CA LYS A 21 8.05 -15.63 3.95
C LYS A 21 8.40 -16.80 3.01
N GLY A 22 9.29 -16.59 2.03
CA GLY A 22 9.64 -17.60 1.03
C GLY A 22 8.49 -17.96 0.07
N LEU A 23 7.47 -17.11 -0.02
CA LEU A 23 6.31 -17.35 -0.87
C LEU A 23 6.59 -16.90 -2.31
N VAL A 24 6.18 -17.71 -3.28
CA VAL A 24 6.12 -17.28 -4.69
C VAL A 24 4.80 -16.58 -5.00
N GLN A 25 4.78 -15.68 -5.98
CA GLN A 25 3.59 -14.88 -6.33
C GLN A 25 2.33 -15.74 -6.56
N ARG A 26 2.46 -16.91 -7.20
CA ARG A 26 1.34 -17.84 -7.42
C ARG A 26 0.67 -18.34 -6.13
N GLN A 27 1.42 -18.46 -5.02
CA GLN A 27 0.86 -18.87 -3.73
C GLN A 27 0.02 -17.75 -3.12
N VAL A 28 0.50 -16.50 -3.25
CA VAL A 28 -0.29 -15.32 -2.84
C VAL A 28 -1.52 -15.15 -3.71
N ALA A 29 -1.39 -15.36 -5.02
CA ALA A 29 -2.49 -15.29 -5.97
C ALA A 29 -3.60 -16.30 -5.65
N ALA A 30 -3.24 -17.57 -5.43
CA ALA A 30 -4.16 -18.60 -4.99
C ALA A 30 -4.80 -18.26 -3.65
N GLY A 31 -3.99 -17.75 -2.71
CA GLY A 31 -4.47 -17.27 -1.42
C GLY A 31 -5.45 -16.11 -1.54
N LEU A 32 -5.36 -15.24 -2.56
CA LEU A 32 -6.29 -14.14 -2.76
C LEU A 32 -7.42 -14.44 -3.76
N GLU A 33 -7.43 -15.62 -4.39
CA GLU A 33 -8.37 -15.99 -5.46
C GLU A 33 -8.31 -15.01 -6.65
N VAL A 34 -7.09 -14.66 -7.07
CA VAL A 34 -6.80 -13.76 -8.19
C VAL A 34 -5.74 -14.36 -9.11
N ASP A 35 -5.55 -13.76 -10.29
CA ASP A 35 -4.48 -14.16 -11.20
C ASP A 35 -3.09 -13.80 -10.66
N THR A 36 -2.08 -14.60 -10.99
CA THR A 36 -0.68 -14.29 -10.62
C THR A 36 -0.21 -12.96 -11.21
N ALA A 37 -0.72 -12.59 -12.40
CA ALA A 37 -0.44 -11.28 -13.01
C ALA A 37 -0.96 -10.11 -12.16
N TYR A 38 -2.04 -10.30 -11.38
CA TYR A 38 -2.50 -9.29 -10.42
C TYR A 38 -1.44 -9.05 -9.34
N ILE A 39 -0.88 -10.12 -8.76
CA ILE A 39 0.17 -10.02 -7.74
C ILE A 39 1.41 -9.33 -8.30
N SER A 40 1.84 -9.68 -9.52
CA SER A 40 2.99 -9.01 -10.14
C SER A 40 2.76 -7.51 -10.32
N LYS A 41 1.59 -7.10 -10.84
CA LYS A 41 1.26 -5.68 -11.04
C LYS A 41 1.04 -4.93 -9.73
N MET A 42 0.56 -5.63 -8.71
CA MET A 42 0.41 -5.10 -7.36
C MET A 42 1.78 -4.79 -6.75
N GLU A 43 2.73 -5.73 -6.86
CA GLU A 43 4.10 -5.57 -6.33
C GLU A 43 4.94 -4.57 -7.13
N SER A 44 4.65 -4.38 -8.42
CA SER A 44 5.28 -3.35 -9.26
C SER A 44 4.57 -1.99 -9.20
N ASN A 45 3.51 -1.86 -8.41
CA ASN A 45 2.68 -0.67 -8.27
C ASN A 45 1.92 -0.24 -9.54
N GLU A 46 1.88 -1.08 -10.57
CA GLU A 46 1.08 -0.86 -11.79
C GLU A 46 -0.42 -1.03 -11.54
N LYS A 47 -0.81 -1.76 -10.49
CA LYS A 47 -2.20 -1.94 -10.11
C LYS A 47 -2.40 -1.73 -8.61
N PRO A 48 -3.33 -0.85 -8.18
CA PRO A 48 -3.58 -0.63 -6.76
C PRO A 48 -4.15 -1.87 -6.08
N VAL A 49 -3.72 -2.10 -4.83
CA VAL A 49 -4.25 -3.15 -3.97
C VAL A 49 -5.71 -2.85 -3.64
N SER A 50 -6.58 -3.85 -3.78
CA SER A 50 -7.96 -3.74 -3.28
C SER A 50 -7.97 -3.75 -1.76
N ARG A 51 -8.69 -2.82 -1.12
CA ARG A 51 -8.83 -2.77 0.33
C ARG A 51 -9.36 -4.09 0.92
N ASN A 52 -10.21 -4.80 0.18
CA ASN A 52 -10.78 -6.08 0.62
C ASN A 52 -9.73 -7.19 0.76
N HIS A 53 -8.56 -7.05 0.13
CA HIS A 53 -7.47 -8.02 0.24
C HIS A 53 -6.58 -7.79 1.46
N LEU A 54 -6.64 -6.63 2.12
CA LEU A 54 -5.72 -6.28 3.21
C LEU A 54 -5.78 -7.28 4.36
N LYS A 55 -6.99 -7.65 4.80
CA LYS A 55 -7.18 -8.66 5.85
C LYS A 55 -6.53 -10.01 5.52
N LYS A 56 -6.74 -10.50 4.29
CA LYS A 56 -6.22 -11.81 3.85
C LYS A 56 -4.70 -11.76 3.69
N LEU A 57 -4.18 -10.67 3.12
CA LEU A 57 -2.74 -10.40 3.02
C LEU A 57 -2.07 -10.34 4.40
N ALA A 58 -2.67 -9.63 5.36
CA ALA A 58 -2.14 -9.49 6.71
C ALA A 58 -1.99 -10.86 7.39
N LEU A 59 -3.02 -11.71 7.30
CA LEU A 59 -2.97 -13.08 7.82
C LEU A 59 -1.89 -13.93 7.14
N MET A 60 -1.80 -13.90 5.81
CA MET A 60 -0.81 -14.68 5.05
C MET A 60 0.62 -14.26 5.35
N LEU A 61 0.85 -12.96 5.56
CA LEU A 61 2.17 -12.36 5.77
C LEU A 61 2.54 -12.25 7.26
N ASN A 62 1.62 -12.61 8.17
CA ASN A 62 1.78 -12.55 9.63
C ASN A 62 2.13 -11.16 10.15
N ILE A 63 1.30 -10.18 9.77
CA ILE A 63 1.34 -8.80 10.25
C ILE A 63 -0.09 -8.34 10.56
N THR A 64 -0.26 -7.15 11.12
CA THR A 64 -1.60 -6.62 11.39
C THR A 64 -2.25 -6.02 10.13
N GLU A 65 -3.58 -6.04 10.08
CA GLU A 65 -4.32 -5.35 9.00
C GLU A 65 -4.08 -3.84 9.05
N ASP A 66 -3.91 -3.26 10.25
CA ASP A 66 -3.64 -1.84 10.45
C ASP A 66 -2.32 -1.39 9.83
N GLU A 67 -1.26 -2.19 9.93
CA GLU A 67 0.01 -1.90 9.27
C GLU A 67 -0.14 -1.76 7.75
N LEU A 68 -0.92 -2.65 7.12
CA LEU A 68 -1.19 -2.56 5.69
C LEU A 68 -2.16 -1.43 5.37
N LEU A 69 -3.16 -1.19 6.22
CA LEU A 69 -4.14 -0.13 6.03
C LEU A 69 -3.51 1.26 6.07
N ILE A 70 -2.52 1.48 6.94
CA ILE A 70 -1.75 2.73 7.00
C ILE A 70 -1.10 3.00 5.64
N LEU A 71 -0.38 2.03 5.08
CA LEU A 71 0.30 2.17 3.79
C LEU A 71 -0.71 2.32 2.64
N TRP A 72 -1.80 1.55 2.68
CA TRP A 72 -2.87 1.65 1.70
C TRP A 72 -3.49 3.05 1.66
N LEU A 73 -3.77 3.64 2.83
CA LEU A 73 -4.30 5.01 2.93
C LEU A 73 -3.26 6.04 2.52
N ALA A 74 -1.98 5.84 2.88
CA ALA A 74 -0.89 6.72 2.50
C ALA A 74 -0.76 6.81 0.98
N ASP A 75 -0.81 5.68 0.26
CA ASP A 75 -0.81 5.66 -1.21
C ASP A 75 -2.00 6.46 -1.78
N LYS A 76 -3.19 6.33 -1.21
CA LYS A 76 -4.37 7.10 -1.63
C LYS A 76 -4.24 8.59 -1.39
N VAL A 77 -3.72 8.98 -0.23
CA VAL A 77 -3.47 10.39 0.09
C VAL A 77 -2.42 10.95 -0.88
N TYR A 78 -1.32 10.21 -1.09
CA TYR A 78 -0.27 10.59 -2.02
C TYR A 78 -0.81 10.78 -3.44
N ASP A 79 -1.58 9.82 -3.96
CA ASP A 79 -2.17 9.90 -5.30
C ASP A 79 -3.03 11.15 -5.51
N VAL A 80 -3.73 11.62 -4.46
CA VAL A 80 -4.56 12.83 -4.51
C VAL A 80 -3.72 14.11 -4.54
N VAL A 81 -2.57 14.14 -3.87
CA VAL A 81 -1.83 15.39 -3.63
C VAL A 81 -0.50 15.51 -4.39
N LYS A 82 0.00 14.43 -4.99
CA LYS A 82 1.37 14.38 -5.53
C LYS A 82 1.68 15.37 -6.66
N GLU A 83 0.67 15.77 -7.43
CA GLU A 83 0.83 16.75 -8.53
C GLU A 83 0.46 18.18 -8.10
N GLU A 84 0.04 18.38 -6.86
CA GLU A 84 -0.41 19.68 -6.35
C GLU A 84 0.75 20.42 -5.67
N SER A 85 0.98 21.67 -6.06
CA SER A 85 2.02 22.53 -5.46
C SER A 85 1.82 22.80 -3.97
N VAL A 86 0.59 22.60 -3.47
CA VAL A 86 0.19 22.78 -2.07
C VAL A 86 -0.15 21.45 -1.37
N GLY A 87 0.23 20.30 -1.95
CA GLY A 87 -0.16 18.99 -1.45
C GLY A 87 0.31 18.70 -0.01
N ILE A 88 1.56 19.06 0.31
CA ILE A 88 2.13 18.88 1.65
C ILE A 88 1.39 19.74 2.68
N GLN A 89 1.21 21.04 2.39
CA GLN A 89 0.50 21.96 3.27
C GLN A 89 -0.93 21.48 3.53
N SER A 90 -1.59 20.91 2.52
CA SER A 90 -2.94 20.34 2.65
C SER A 90 -2.98 19.17 3.65
N ILE A 91 -1.99 18.28 3.62
CA ILE A 91 -1.85 17.18 4.60
C ILE A 91 -1.63 17.74 6.02
N GLU A 92 -0.77 18.75 6.18
CA GLU A 92 -0.48 19.36 7.49
C GLU A 92 -1.72 19.99 8.13
N VAL A 93 -2.56 20.65 7.33
CA VAL A 93 -3.84 21.21 7.76
C VAL A 93 -4.77 20.11 8.30
N VAL A 94 -4.94 19.01 7.55
CA VAL A 94 -5.77 17.87 7.96
C VAL A 94 -5.24 17.24 9.23
N TYR A 95 -3.93 17.00 9.31
CA TYR A 95 -3.29 16.43 10.50
C TYR A 95 -3.55 17.29 11.75
N THR A 96 -3.36 18.61 11.63
CA THR A 96 -3.62 19.56 12.72
C THR A 96 -5.08 19.51 13.18
N PHE A 97 -6.03 19.46 12.23
CA PHE A 97 -7.46 19.36 12.54
C PHE A 97 -7.82 18.05 13.27
N MET A 98 -7.32 16.91 12.80
CA MET A 98 -7.56 15.60 13.43
C MET A 98 -6.96 15.53 14.84
N LYS A 99 -5.77 16.11 15.05
CA LYS A 99 -5.13 16.15 16.37
C LYS A 99 -5.91 16.99 17.38
N LYS A 100 -6.55 18.08 16.94
CA LYS A 100 -7.42 18.92 17.78
C LYS A 100 -8.71 18.19 18.19
N LYS A 101 -9.35 17.42 17.30
CA LYS A 101 -10.58 16.66 17.61
C LYS A 101 -10.38 15.49 18.58
N ARG A 102 -9.15 15.00 18.71
CA ARG A 102 -8.80 13.89 19.61
C ARG A 102 -8.45 14.36 21.03
N LYS A 103 -8.32 15.67 21.25
CA LYS A 103 -8.20 16.29 22.56
C LYS A 103 -9.58 16.77 23.02
#